data_AF-A0A7T3RD43-F1
#
_entry.id   AF-A0A7T3RD43-F1
#
_cell.length_a   1.000
_cell.length_b   1.000
_cell.length_c   1.000
_cell.angle_alpha   90.00
_cell.angle_beta   90.00
_cell.angle_gamma   90.00
#
_symmetry.space_group_name_H-M   'P 1'
#
loop_
_entity.id
_entity.type
_entity.pdbx_description
1 polymer ?
#
loop_
_entity_poly.entity_id
_entity_poly.type
_entity_poly.pdbx_seq_one_letter_code
_entity_poly.pdbx_strand_id
1 'polypeptide(L)'
;MLDKNEIVSANAESYNIGTTVKCIEENEDTVTVLYKDVEYMVLKTAFKSRETPEFNWNDNVRIIAKDKTAQIDLICWHYNEKRYFYMLISNGKKLSKRYYANELEKAH
;
A
#
# COMPACT_ATOMS: atom_id res chain seq x y z
N MET A 1 0.38 -19.02 -2.54
CA MET A 1 0.88 -17.78 -1.92
C MET A 1 -0.14 -16.71 -2.23
N LEU A 2 -0.78 -16.16 -1.21
CA LEU A 2 -1.81 -15.14 -1.37
C LEU A 2 -1.11 -13.79 -1.53
N ASP A 3 -0.90 -13.35 -2.77
CA ASP A 3 -0.50 -11.97 -3.11
C ASP A 3 -1.66 -11.00 -2.83
N LYS A 4 -2.11 -10.97 -1.57
CA LYS A 4 -3.16 -10.09 -1.10
C LYS A 4 -2.51 -8.98 -0.30
N ASN A 5 -2.43 -7.85 -0.96
CA ASN A 5 -2.06 -6.55 -0.38
C ASN A 5 -3.31 -6.04 0.38
N GLU A 6 -3.48 -6.48 1.62
CA GLU A 6 -4.63 -6.16 2.46
C GLU A 6 -4.36 -4.95 3.35
N ILE A 7 -5.36 -4.43 4.07
CA ILE A 7 -5.22 -3.19 4.84
C ILE A 7 -5.42 -3.45 6.31
N VAL A 8 -4.45 -3.02 7.12
CA VAL A 8 -4.61 -2.98 8.57
C VAL A 8 -5.45 -1.76 8.91
N SER A 9 -6.66 -1.99 9.42
CA SER A 9 -7.45 -0.96 10.08
C SER A 9 -7.34 -1.16 11.60
N ALA A 10 -6.37 -0.45 12.18
CA ALA A 10 -6.32 0.02 13.56
C ALA A 10 -5.46 -0.73 14.60
N ASN A 11 -4.80 0.13 15.39
CA ASN A 11 -4.33 -0.02 16.78
C ASN A 11 -3.15 -0.96 17.09
N ALA A 12 -2.06 -0.82 16.37
CA ALA A 12 -0.77 -0.74 17.06
C ALA A 12 -0.38 0.74 17.05
N GLU A 13 0.13 1.26 18.17
CA GLU A 13 0.34 2.69 18.52
C GLU A 13 1.19 3.52 17.52
N SER A 14 1.46 2.97 16.34
CA SER A 14 2.41 3.44 15.34
C SER A 14 1.92 3.36 13.88
N TYR A 15 0.71 2.86 13.58
CA TYR A 15 0.21 2.77 12.19
C TYR A 15 -0.76 3.87 11.79
N ASN A 16 -0.44 4.51 10.67
CA ASN A 16 -1.40 5.32 9.93
C ASN A 16 -2.50 4.40 9.36
N ILE A 17 -3.72 4.54 9.89
CA ILE A 17 -4.94 3.87 9.43
C ILE A 17 -5.05 3.96 7.90
N GLY A 18 -5.31 2.83 7.23
CA GLY A 18 -5.52 2.78 5.77
C GLY A 18 -4.28 2.46 4.95
N THR A 19 -3.21 1.98 5.58
CA THR A 19 -1.99 1.53 4.89
C THR A 19 -2.09 0.07 4.47
N THR A 20 -1.59 -0.23 3.28
CA THR A 20 -1.54 -1.60 2.74
C THR A 20 -0.46 -2.42 3.46
N VAL A 21 -0.65 -3.73 3.59
CA VAL A 21 0.28 -4.72 4.14
C VAL A 21 0.18 -6.00 3.31
N LYS A 22 1.19 -6.85 3.33
CA LYS A 22 1.10 -8.20 2.75
C LYS A 22 0.76 -9.21 3.83
N CYS A 23 -0.27 -10.01 3.63
CA CYS A 23 -0.52 -11.16 4.51
C CYS A 23 0.56 -12.23 4.28
N ILE A 24 1.24 -12.67 5.33
CA ILE A 24 2.24 -13.75 5.26
C ILE A 24 1.78 -15.03 5.94
N GLU A 25 0.99 -14.91 7.01
CA GLU A 25 0.43 -16.05 7.75
C GLU A 25 -0.91 -15.68 8.37
N GLU A 26 -1.88 -16.60 8.34
CA GLU A 26 -3.15 -16.47 9.06
C GLU A 26 -3.26 -17.56 10.12
N ASN A 27 -3.55 -17.14 11.35
CA ASN A 27 -3.91 -18.01 12.47
C ASN A 27 -5.42 -17.84 12.79
N GLU A 28 -5.88 -18.51 13.85
CA GLU A 28 -7.28 -18.47 14.29
C GLU A 28 -7.73 -17.03 14.63
N ASP A 29 -6.99 -16.36 15.51
CA ASP A 29 -7.33 -15.01 16.00
C ASP A 29 -6.44 -13.90 15.45
N THR A 30 -5.30 -14.25 14.85
CA THR A 30 -4.29 -13.28 14.41
C THR A 30 -3.88 -13.48 12.96
N VAL A 31 -3.35 -12.41 12.37
CA VAL A 31 -2.74 -12.41 11.04
C VAL A 31 -1.35 -11.81 11.17
N THR A 32 -0.35 -12.50 10.64
CA THR A 32 1.00 -11.96 10.50
C THR A 32 1.09 -11.26 9.15
N VAL A 33 1.50 -10.00 9.17
CA VAL A 33 1.55 -9.12 8.01
C VAL A 33 2.94 -8.51 7.85
N LEU A 34 3.35 -8.31 6.60
CA LEU A 34 4.59 -7.63 6.24
C LEU A 34 4.29 -6.21 5.75
N TYR A 35 4.90 -5.21 6.39
CA TYR A 35 4.86 -3.82 5.96
C TYR A 35 6.28 -3.30 5.78
N LYS A 36 6.66 -2.96 4.54
CA LYS A 36 8.01 -2.48 4.18
C LYS A 36 9.13 -3.30 4.85
N ASP A 37 9.06 -4.62 4.68
CA ASP A 37 10.04 -5.58 5.18
C ASP A 37 10.07 -5.78 6.71
N VAL A 38 9.10 -5.23 7.44
CA VAL A 38 8.93 -5.48 8.87
C VAL A 38 7.65 -6.29 9.11
N GLU A 39 7.78 -7.35 9.88
CA GLU A 39 6.67 -8.22 10.26
C GLU A 39 5.93 -7.71 11.48
N TYR A 40 4.61 -7.84 11.45
CA TYR A 40 3.72 -7.43 12.52
C TYR A 40 2.61 -8.45 12.69
N MET A 41 2.19 -8.66 13.93
CA MET A 41 1.03 -9.47 14.25
C MET A 41 -0.15 -8.55 14.53
N VAL A 42 -1.28 -8.80 13.87
CA VAL A 42 -2.52 -8.03 14.05
C VAL A 42 -3.66 -8.97 14.39
N LEU A 43 -4.63 -8.47 15.17
CA LEU A 43 -5.87 -9.20 15.40
C LEU A 43 -6.66 -9.30 14.09
N LYS A 44 -7.24 -10.46 13.82
CA LYS A 44 -8.04 -10.70 12.61
C LYS A 44 -9.25 -9.77 12.51
N THR A 45 -9.79 -9.33 13.65
CA THR A 45 -10.88 -8.34 13.73
C THR A 45 -10.48 -6.93 13.27
N ALA A 46 -9.19 -6.58 13.32
CA ALA A 46 -8.64 -5.31 12.83
C ALA A 46 -8.17 -5.41 11.37
N PHE A 47 -8.14 -6.62 10.82
CA PHE A 47 -7.65 -6.90 9.48
C PHE A 47 -8.79 -6.92 8.46
N LYS A 48 -8.64 -6.18 7.36
CA LYS A 48 -9.66 -6.11 6.31
C LYS A 48 -9.07 -6.47 4.95
N SER A 49 -9.60 -7.54 4.38
CA SER A 49 -9.32 -7.93 3.00
C SER A 49 -9.94 -6.93 2.02
N ARG A 50 -9.16 -6.56 1.02
CA ARG A 50 -9.53 -5.63 -0.06
C ARG A 50 -8.97 -6.13 -1.39
N GLU A 51 -9.38 -5.48 -2.47
CA GLU A 51 -8.80 -5.74 -3.79
C GLU A 51 -7.28 -5.51 -3.78
N THR A 52 -6.54 -6.25 -4.59
CA THR A 52 -5.09 -6.04 -4.71
C THR A 52 -4.84 -4.70 -5.43
N PRO A 53 -3.98 -3.80 -4.90
CA PRO A 53 -3.58 -2.59 -5.59
C PRO A 53 -2.80 -2.93 -6.87
N GLU A 54 -2.91 -2.07 -7.86
CA GLU A 54 -2.27 -2.23 -9.17
C GLU A 54 -0.73 -2.18 -9.10
N PHE A 55 -0.19 -1.55 -8.06
CA PHE A 55 1.25 -1.38 -7.85
C PHE A 55 1.70 -1.92 -6.49
N ASN A 56 2.96 -2.33 -6.42
CA ASN A 56 3.63 -2.72 -5.17
C ASN A 56 4.56 -1.60 -4.67
N TRP A 57 4.97 -1.69 -3.40
CA TRP A 57 6.06 -0.85 -2.92
C TRP A 57 7.29 -1.02 -3.77
N ASN A 58 8.02 0.08 -3.94
CA ASN A 58 9.26 0.15 -4.70
C ASN A 58 9.10 -0.07 -6.21
N ASP A 59 7.88 -0.31 -6.74
CA ASP A 59 7.65 -0.30 -8.18
C ASP A 59 8.03 1.06 -8.77
N ASN A 60 8.79 1.03 -9.86
CA ASN A 60 9.04 2.22 -10.67
C ASN A 60 7.81 2.48 -11.55
N VAL A 61 7.36 3.73 -11.57
CA VAL A 61 6.20 4.17 -12.34
C VAL A 61 6.49 5.45 -13.09
N ARG A 62 5.84 5.61 -14.24
CA ARG A 62 5.78 6.87 -14.99
C ARG A 62 4.50 7.60 -14.61
N ILE A 63 4.63 8.85 -14.18
CA ILE A 63 3.50 9.77 -14.00
C ILE A 63 3.08 10.27 -15.38
N ILE A 64 1.94 9.79 -15.89
CA ILE A 64 1.50 10.01 -17.27
C ILE A 64 1.50 11.50 -17.64
N ALA A 65 0.86 12.33 -16.79
CA ALA A 65 0.69 13.75 -17.06
C ALA A 65 1.99 14.59 -17.01
N LYS A 66 3.06 14.05 -16.43
CA LYS A 66 4.34 14.77 -16.26
C LYS A 66 5.47 14.18 -17.08
N ASP A 67 5.26 13.00 -17.66
CA ASP A 67 6.29 12.19 -18.30
C ASP A 67 7.55 12.06 -17.43
N LYS A 68 7.34 11.73 -16.15
CA LYS A 68 8.41 11.61 -15.15
C LYS A 68 8.34 10.29 -14.44
N THR A 69 9.50 9.68 -14.22
CA THR A 69 9.63 8.48 -13.41
C THR A 69 9.66 8.81 -11.92
N ALA A 70 9.05 7.94 -11.14
CA ALA A 70 9.02 7.97 -9.69
C ALA A 70 8.87 6.54 -9.17
N GLN A 71 9.04 6.37 -7.86
CA GLN A 71 8.90 5.10 -7.18
C GLN A 71 7.73 5.13 -6.21
N ILE A 72 6.98 4.02 -6.10
CA ILE A 72 5.89 3.87 -5.12
C ILE A 72 6.47 3.79 -3.70
N ASP A 73 6.20 4.79 -2.86
CA ASP A 73 6.61 4.82 -1.45
C ASP A 73 5.52 4.26 -0.52
N LEU A 74 4.28 4.67 -0.75
CA LEU A 74 3.15 4.29 0.09
C LEU A 74 1.92 3.96 -0.77
N ILE A 75 1.20 2.94 -0.34
CA ILE A 75 -0.05 2.49 -0.94
C ILE A 75 -1.11 2.58 0.15
N CYS A 76 -2.10 3.44 -0.07
CA CYS A 76 -3.09 3.78 0.93
C CYS A 76 -4.50 3.65 0.34
N TRP A 77 -5.47 3.34 1.20
CA TRP A 77 -6.86 3.22 0.77
C TRP A 77 -7.69 4.44 1.11
N HIS A 78 -8.44 4.89 0.11
CA HIS A 78 -9.43 5.92 0.28
C HIS A 78 -10.76 5.29 0.72
N TYR A 79 -11.15 5.47 1.99
CA TYR A 79 -12.37 4.86 2.53
C TYR A 79 -13.66 5.26 1.78
N ASN A 80 -13.79 6.54 1.39
CA ASN A 80 -14.98 7.03 0.69
C ASN A 80 -15.04 6.61 -0.78
N GLU A 81 -13.97 6.89 -1.54
CA GLU A 81 -13.87 6.56 -2.96
C GLU A 81 -13.67 5.06 -3.24
N LYS A 82 -13.39 4.26 -2.20
CA LYS A 82 -13.17 2.81 -2.27
C LYS A 82 -12.14 2.42 -3.34
N ARG A 83 -10.99 3.09 -3.33
CA ARG A 83 -9.87 2.82 -4.23
C ARG A 83 -8.53 3.17 -3.60
N TYR A 84 -7.45 2.64 -4.15
CA TYR A 84 -6.10 2.98 -3.74
C TYR A 84 -5.63 4.33 -4.25
N PHE A 85 -4.86 5.02 -3.42
CA PHE A 85 -4.00 6.11 -3.84
C PHE A 85 -2.55 5.82 -3.44
N TYR A 86 -1.63 6.41 -4.18
CA TYR A 86 -0.21 6.17 -4.09
C TYR A 86 0.53 7.47 -3.74
N MET A 87 1.49 7.38 -2.83
CA MET A 87 2.48 8.44 -2.63
C MET A 87 3.80 8.00 -3.22
N LEU A 88 4.45 8.91 -3.93
CA LEU A 88 5.62 8.60 -4.75
C LEU A 88 6.87 9.30 -4.21
N ILE A 89 8.03 8.71 -4.47
CA ILE A 89 9.34 9.34 -4.32
C ILE A 89 9.92 9.57 -5.71
N SER A 90 10.43 10.78 -5.97
CA SER A 90 11.16 11.11 -7.19
C SER A 90 12.47 11.80 -6.80
N ASN A 91 13.59 11.32 -7.32
CA ASN A 91 14.94 11.81 -6.97
C ASN A 91 15.19 11.90 -5.46
N GLY A 92 14.80 10.86 -4.71
CA GLY A 92 14.96 10.78 -3.26
C GLY A 92 14.02 11.68 -2.43
N LYS A 93 13.12 12.44 -3.08
CA LYS A 93 12.16 13.32 -2.40
C LYS A 93 10.73 12.81 -2.55
N LYS A 94 9.99 12.81 -1.43
CA LYS A 94 8.55 12.51 -1.44
C LYS A 94 7.79 13.58 -2.20
N LEU A 95 6.92 13.16 -3.11
CA LEU A 95 5.96 14.05 -3.75
C LEU A 95 4.80 14.32 -2.80
N SER A 96 4.32 15.57 -2.75
CA SER A 96 3.18 15.96 -1.91
C SER A 96 1.83 15.53 -2.47
N LYS A 97 1.73 15.38 -3.79
CA LYS A 97 0.52 14.92 -4.48
C LYS A 97 0.33 13.41 -4.30
N ARG A 98 -0.92 13.01 -4.04
CA ARG A 98 -1.40 11.63 -4.15
C ARG A 98 -1.75 11.34 -5.60
N TYR A 99 -1.41 10.14 -6.07
CA TYR A 99 -1.72 9.70 -7.41
C TYR A 99 -2.67 8.51 -7.36
N TYR A 100 -3.56 8.41 -8.34
CA TYR A 100 -4.39 7.24 -8.55
C TYR A 100 -3.81 6.36 -9.63
N ALA A 101 -4.28 5.12 -9.70
CA ALA A 101 -3.68 4.12 -10.58
C ALA A 101 -3.76 4.51 -12.07
N ASN A 102 -4.87 5.12 -12.47
CA ASN A 102 -5.07 5.68 -13.82
C ASN A 102 -4.20 6.90 -14.16
N GLU A 103 -3.39 7.42 -13.22
CA GLU A 103 -2.41 8.48 -13.47
C GLU A 103 -0.98 7.95 -13.64
N LEU A 104 -0.80 6.63 -13.51
CA LEU A 104 0.49 5.96 -13.43
C LEU A 104 0.57 4.83 -14.46
N GLU A 105 1.76 4.63 -15.00
CA GLU A 105 2.11 3.46 -15.81
C GLU A 105 3.32 2.77 -15.18
N LYS A 106 3.39 1.45 -15.27
CA LYS A 106 4.57 0.71 -14.80
C LYS A 106 5.77 1.07 -15.67
N ALA A 107 6.87 1.47 -15.05
CA ALA A 107 8.13 1.76 -15.73
C ALA A 107 9.08 0.57 -15.54
N HIS A 108 9.78 0.20 -16.62
CA HIS A 108 10.80 -0.86 -16.63
C HIS A 108 12.17 -0.31 -16.22
#